data_AF-A0A1Y1LGC2-F1
#
_entry.id   AF-A0A1Y1LGC2-F1
#
_cell.length_a   1.000
_cell.length_b   1.000
_cell.length_c   1.000
_cell.angle_alpha   90.00
_cell.angle_beta   90.00
_cell.angle_gamma   90.00
#
_symmetry.space_group_name_H-M   'P 1'
#
loop_
_entity.id
_entity.type
_entity.pdbx_description
1 polymer ?
#
loop_
_entity_poly.entity_id
_entity_poly.type
_entity_poly.pdbx_seq_one_letter_code
_entity_poly.pdbx_strand_id
1 'polypeptide(L)'
;MSTDKVPVTVSYRKRGLAPPVFVAGSFSDPQWELQEMHGVIDESGEHHFTIQIPVEPGKEYYYKFKAANQDGWVLDGHATVVKDDQGKPCNLLKVPMTSNGADRSHTPLVEAT
;
A
#
# COMPACT_ATOMS: atom_id res chain seq x y z
N MET A 1 -14.33 -8.36 -20.00
CA MET A 1 -13.87 -9.27 -18.92
C MET A 1 -13.67 -8.41 -17.70
N SER A 2 -14.62 -8.40 -16.76
CA SER A 2 -14.44 -7.67 -15.51
C SER A 2 -13.54 -8.53 -14.62
N THR A 3 -12.26 -8.17 -14.52
CA THR A 3 -11.41 -8.82 -13.52
C THR A 3 -11.88 -8.38 -12.15
N ASP A 4 -12.25 -9.34 -11.29
CA ASP A 4 -12.66 -9.07 -9.91
C ASP A 4 -11.48 -8.41 -9.18
N LYS A 5 -11.59 -7.11 -8.92
CA LYS A 5 -10.60 -6.35 -8.17
C LYS A 5 -10.92 -6.45 -6.68
N VAL A 6 -9.93 -6.80 -5.88
CA VAL A 6 -10.01 -6.81 -4.42
C VAL A 6 -9.34 -5.56 -3.84
N PRO A 7 -9.90 -4.94 -2.79
CA PRO A 7 -9.26 -3.81 -2.14
C PRO A 7 -8.08 -4.29 -1.30
N VAL A 8 -6.88 -3.74 -1.53
CA VAL A 8 -5.70 -3.94 -0.69
C VAL A 8 -5.31 -2.63 -0.01
N THR A 9 -5.04 -2.69 1.29
CA THR A 9 -4.58 -1.53 2.05
C THR A 9 -3.07 -1.35 1.86
N VAL A 10 -2.68 -0.22 1.30
CA VAL A 10 -1.29 0.24 1.28
C VAL A 10 -1.10 1.24 2.42
N SER A 11 -0.05 1.05 3.20
CA SER A 11 0.33 1.91 4.31
C SER A 11 1.72 2.52 4.06
N TYR A 12 1.92 3.74 4.56
CA TYR A 12 3.21 4.40 4.53
C TYR A 12 3.44 5.19 5.83
N ARG A 13 4.58 4.92 6.47
CA ARG A 13 4.99 5.55 7.72
C ARG A 13 6.48 5.88 7.66
N LYS A 14 6.82 7.09 8.02
CA LYS A 14 8.21 7.56 8.13
C LYS A 14 8.23 8.80 9.02
N ARG A 15 9.25 8.89 9.88
CA ARG A 15 9.43 10.01 10.79
C ARG A 15 9.51 11.33 10.01
N GLY A 16 8.71 12.31 10.40
CA GLY A 16 8.67 13.63 9.77
C GLY A 16 7.92 13.71 8.44
N LEU A 17 7.11 12.71 8.08
CA LEU A 17 6.13 12.89 7.01
C LEU A 17 5.10 13.93 7.40
N ALA A 18 4.71 14.75 6.43
CA ALA A 18 3.62 15.69 6.58
C ALA A 18 2.65 15.52 5.39
N PRO A 19 1.33 15.70 5.61
CA PRO A 19 0.37 15.72 4.51
C PRO A 19 0.62 16.91 3.57
N PRO A 20 0.22 16.81 2.29
CA PRO A 20 -0.36 15.63 1.66
C PRO A 20 0.71 14.60 1.23
N VAL A 21 0.31 13.33 1.27
CA VAL A 21 1.11 12.20 0.78
C VAL A 21 0.28 11.45 -0.26
N PHE A 22 0.92 11.12 -1.38
CA PHE A 22 0.32 10.43 -2.50
C PHE A 22 1.03 9.10 -2.75
N VAL A 23 0.28 8.12 -3.26
CA VAL A 23 0.82 6.90 -3.86
C VAL A 23 0.50 6.90 -5.35
N ALA A 24 1.41 6.37 -6.16
CA ALA A 24 1.17 6.12 -7.57
C ALA A 24 1.82 4.80 -7.96
N GLY A 25 1.20 4.08 -8.89
CA GLY A 25 1.73 2.80 -9.34
C GLY A 25 1.06 2.23 -10.58
N SER A 26 1.51 1.06 -11.00
CA SER A 26 0.98 0.35 -12.18
C SER A 26 -0.43 -0.21 -12.00
N PHE A 27 -1.02 -0.07 -10.81
CA PHE A 27 -2.39 -0.50 -10.50
C PHE A 27 -3.46 0.51 -10.95
N SER A 28 -3.08 1.75 -11.25
CA SER A 28 -4.03 2.80 -11.68
C SER A 28 -4.23 2.81 -13.20
N ASP A 29 -5.31 3.43 -13.64
CA ASP A 29 -5.62 3.65 -15.06
C ASP A 29 -6.03 5.14 -15.24
N PRO A 30 -5.17 6.02 -15.76
CA PRO A 30 -3.83 5.74 -16.32
C PRO A 30 -2.81 5.28 -15.27
N GLN A 31 -1.82 4.49 -15.69
CA GLN A 31 -0.75 4.04 -14.80
C GLN A 31 0.03 5.23 -14.23
N TRP A 32 0.44 5.13 -12.96
CA TRP A 32 1.15 6.17 -12.21
C TRP A 32 0.33 7.44 -11.92
N GLU A 33 -0.99 7.33 -11.85
CA GLU A 33 -1.84 8.40 -11.36
C GLU A 33 -1.65 8.60 -9.85
N LEU A 34 -1.53 9.86 -9.42
CA LEU A 34 -1.36 10.23 -8.01
C LEU A 34 -2.69 10.07 -7.27
N GLN A 35 -2.69 9.21 -6.25
CA GLN A 35 -3.81 9.01 -5.36
C GLN A 35 -3.44 9.47 -3.95
N GLU A 36 -4.22 10.41 -3.41
CA GLU A 36 -3.99 10.96 -2.08
C GLU A 36 -4.29 9.90 -1.00
N MET A 37 -3.37 9.77 -0.06
CA MET A 37 -3.50 8.84 1.05
C MET A 37 -4.17 9.52 2.25
N HIS A 38 -4.99 8.77 2.97
CA HIS A 38 -5.57 9.23 4.22
C HIS A 38 -4.52 9.21 5.33
N GLY A 39 -4.18 10.38 5.87
CA GLY A 39 -3.23 10.55 6.97
C GLY A 39 -3.93 10.61 8.33
N VAL A 40 -3.50 9.77 9.26
CA VAL A 40 -3.87 9.83 10.68
C VAL A 40 -2.61 10.08 11.52
N ILE A 41 -2.78 10.72 12.68
CA ILE A 41 -1.70 10.90 13.65
C ILE A 41 -1.89 9.83 14.73
N ASP A 42 -0.85 9.03 14.96
CA ASP A 42 -0.83 8.04 16.04
C ASP A 42 -0.63 8.69 17.42
N GLU A 43 -0.84 7.94 18.50
CA GLU A 43 -0.60 8.39 19.89
C GLU A 43 0.82 8.94 20.11
N SER A 44 1.79 8.47 19.30
CA SER A 44 3.18 8.92 19.32
C SER A 44 3.41 10.28 18.63
N GLY A 45 2.39 10.87 18.01
CA GLY A 45 2.50 12.08 17.20
C GLY A 45 3.09 11.86 15.81
N GLU A 46 3.29 10.61 15.38
CA GLU A 46 3.77 10.28 14.03
C GLU A 46 2.60 10.14 13.05
N HIS A 47 2.79 10.65 11.83
CA HIS A 47 1.82 10.49 10.76
C HIS A 47 1.90 9.09 10.13
N HIS A 48 0.74 8.46 9.99
CA HIS A 48 0.54 7.20 9.29
C HIS A 48 -0.45 7.42 8.15
N PHE A 49 -0.04 7.11 6.92
CA PHE A 49 -0.85 7.28 5.73
C PHE A 49 -1.34 5.93 5.21
N THR A 50 -2.62 5.85 4.86
CA THR A 50 -3.22 4.62 4.32
C THR A 50 -4.14 4.91 3.14
N ILE A 51 -4.28 3.94 2.23
CA ILE A 51 -5.24 3.99 1.12
C ILE A 51 -5.64 2.58 0.72
N GLN A 52 -6.89 2.40 0.28
CA GLN A 52 -7.37 1.15 -0.30
C GLN A 52 -7.26 1.22 -1.82
N ILE A 53 -6.56 0.26 -2.42
CA ILE A 53 -6.31 0.21 -3.86
C ILE A 53 -6.98 -1.03 -4.44
N PRO A 54 -7.87 -0.88 -5.44
CA PRO A 54 -8.50 -2.02 -6.10
C PRO A 54 -7.49 -2.69 -7.06
N VAL A 55 -7.13 -3.94 -6.77
CA VAL A 55 -6.10 -4.70 -7.49
C VAL A 55 -6.58 -6.11 -7.84
N GLU A 56 -5.99 -6.71 -8.87
CA GLU A 56 -6.37 -8.06 -9.31
C GLU A 56 -5.57 -9.12 -8.53
N PRO A 57 -6.24 -10.16 -7.98
CA PRO A 57 -5.55 -11.28 -7.34
C PRO A 57 -4.54 -11.96 -8.25
N GLY A 58 -3.42 -12.41 -7.67
CA GLY A 58 -2.34 -13.10 -8.40
C GLY A 58 -1.47 -12.19 -9.28
N LYS A 59 -1.69 -10.88 -9.28
CA LYS A 59 -0.85 -9.91 -9.99
C LYS A 59 0.15 -9.23 -9.05
N GLU A 60 1.19 -8.68 -9.68
CA GLU A 60 2.20 -7.85 -9.04
C GLU A 60 2.11 -6.42 -9.59
N TYR A 61 2.27 -5.43 -8.72
CA TYR A 61 2.21 -4.01 -9.08
C TYR A 61 3.40 -3.25 -8.53
N TYR A 62 3.92 -2.30 -9.31
CA TYR A 62 4.98 -1.40 -8.89
C TYR A 62 4.39 -0.10 -8.40
N TYR A 63 4.91 0.45 -7.30
CA TYR A 63 4.43 1.71 -6.76
C TYR A 63 5.53 2.53 -6.09
N LYS A 64 5.26 3.82 -5.95
CA LYS A 64 6.09 4.79 -5.21
C LYS A 64 5.20 5.80 -4.49
N PHE A 65 5.79 6.49 -3.53
CA PHE A 65 5.14 7.57 -2.80
C PHE A 65 5.68 8.93 -3.21
N LYS A 66 4.86 9.96 -3.07
CA LYS A 66 5.25 11.36 -3.22
C LYS A 66 4.71 12.12 -2.02
N ALA A 67 5.59 12.72 -1.25
CA ALA A 67 5.20 13.58 -0.12
C ALA A 67 5.49 15.03 -0.48
N ALA A 68 4.60 15.95 -0.16
CA ALA A 68 4.79 17.37 -0.49
C ALA A 68 6.04 17.98 0.17
N ASN A 69 6.46 17.45 1.32
CA ASN A 69 7.63 17.90 2.08
C ASN A 69 8.92 17.13 1.75
N GLN A 70 8.92 16.29 0.71
CA GLN A 70 10.10 15.56 0.23
C GLN A 70 10.32 15.90 -1.25
N ASP A 71 11.59 16.02 -1.64
CA ASP A 71 11.91 16.18 -3.05
C ASP A 71 11.80 14.82 -3.76
N GLY A 72 10.95 14.76 -4.79
CA GLY A 72 10.82 13.60 -5.66
C GLY A 72 10.04 12.41 -5.11
N TRP A 73 10.32 11.23 -5.69
CA TRP A 73 9.68 9.96 -5.34
C TRP A 73 10.40 9.29 -4.18
N VAL A 74 9.64 8.81 -3.22
CA VAL A 74 10.15 8.07 -2.05
C VAL A 74 9.62 6.64 -2.04
N LEU A 75 10.41 5.75 -1.47
CA LEU A 75 10.09 4.34 -1.30
C LEU A 75 9.82 4.06 0.17
N ASP A 76 8.94 3.11 0.43
CA ASP A 76 8.81 2.53 1.75
C ASP A 76 9.96 1.55 1.98
N GLY A 77 10.75 1.80 3.03
CA GLY A 77 11.92 0.97 3.37
C GLY A 77 11.56 -0.35 4.07
N HIS A 78 10.29 -0.53 4.47
CA HIS A 78 9.80 -1.75 5.11
C HIS A 78 9.19 -2.71 4.10
N ALA A 79 8.78 -2.23 2.92
CA ALA A 79 8.27 -3.01 1.82
C ALA A 79 9.38 -3.55 0.92
N THR A 80 9.02 -4.54 0.08
CA THR A 80 9.95 -5.11 -0.89
C THR A 80 10.30 -4.06 -1.95
N VAL A 81 11.59 -3.80 -2.15
CA VAL A 81 12.10 -2.89 -3.19
C VAL A 81 12.69 -3.69 -4.34
N VAL A 82 12.22 -3.42 -5.55
CA VAL A 82 12.70 -4.02 -6.81
C VAL A 82 13.04 -2.95 -7.82
N LYS A 83 13.73 -3.32 -8.89
CA LYS A 83 13.94 -2.44 -10.04
C LYS A 83 12.82 -2.67 -11.05
N ASP A 84 12.20 -1.59 -11.55
CA ASP A 84 11.29 -1.69 -12.69
C ASP A 84 12.07 -1.94 -14.00
N ASP A 85 11.35 -2.08 -15.11
CA ASP A 85 11.91 -2.35 -16.45
C ASP A 85 12.97 -1.31 -16.89
N GLN A 86 12.86 -0.07 -16.44
CA GLN A 86 13.82 1.01 -16.68
C GLN A 86 14.96 1.05 -15.65
N GLY A 87 15.05 0.07 -14.76
CA GLY A 87 16.08 -0.03 -13.73
C GLY A 87 15.90 0.91 -12.54
N LYS A 88 14.78 1.64 -12.42
CA LYS A 88 14.55 2.54 -11.28
C LYS A 88 13.96 1.75 -10.10
N PRO A 89 14.32 2.10 -8.87
CA PRO A 89 13.80 1.38 -7.71
C PRO A 89 12.34 1.75 -7.45
N CYS A 90 11.52 0.74 -7.17
CA CYS A 90 10.08 0.78 -6.90
C CYS A 90 9.75 -0.15 -5.72
N ASN A 91 8.67 0.13 -4.99
CA ASN A 91 8.09 -0.86 -4.11
C ASN A 91 7.25 -1.87 -4.90
N LEU A 92 7.25 -3.12 -4.47
CA LEU A 92 6.51 -4.21 -5.09
C LEU A 92 5.32 -4.63 -4.24
N LEU A 93 4.12 -4.51 -4.80
CA LEU A 93 2.89 -5.02 -4.21
C LEU A 93 2.57 -6.37 -4.85
N LYS A 94 2.68 -7.45 -4.07
CA LYS A 94 2.26 -8.79 -4.50
C LYS A 94 0.86 -9.07 -4.00
N VAL A 95 -0.08 -9.30 -4.91
CA VAL A 95 -1.46 -9.63 -4.55
C VAL A 95 -1.60 -11.14 -4.53
N PRO A 96 -1.86 -11.77 -3.37
CA PRO A 96 -2.05 -13.21 -3.32
C PRO A 96 -3.27 -13.62 -4.16
N MET A 97 -3.24 -14.81 -4.75
CA MET A 97 -4.45 -15.42 -5.29
C MET A 97 -5.37 -15.72 -4.10
N THR A 98 -6.45 -14.94 -3.94
CA THR A 98 -7.48 -15.26 -2.97
C THR A 98 -8.18 -16.54 -3.44
N SER A 99 -7.72 -17.70 -3.01
CA SER A 99 -8.55 -18.90 -3.07
C SER A 99 -9.72 -18.62 -2.13
N ASN A 100 -10.92 -18.42 -2.68
CA ASN A 100 -12.11 -18.12 -1.90
C ASN A 100 -12.26 -19.15 -0.75
N GLY A 101 -12.07 -18.69 0.47
CA GLY A 101 -12.12 -19.51 1.67
C GLY A 101 -12.11 -18.61 2.88
N ALA A 102 -13.28 -18.45 3.49
CA ALA A 102 -13.43 -17.86 4.79
C ALA A 102 -12.49 -18.55 5.81
N ASP A 103 -11.41 -17.89 6.19
CA ASP A 103 -10.65 -18.21 7.40
C ASP A 103 -10.54 -16.96 8.27
N ARG A 104 -11.69 -16.53 8.80
CA ARG A 104 -11.78 -15.67 9.98
C ARG A 104 -12.81 -16.21 10.96
N SER A 105 -12.89 -17.54 11.07
CA SER A 105 -13.65 -18.23 12.11
C SER A 105 -12.72 -19.11 12.93
N HIS A 106 -11.83 -18.49 13.70
CA HIS A 106 -11.39 -19.11 14.94
C HIS A 106 -10.96 -18.05 15.95
N THR A 107 -11.94 -17.55 16.70
CA THR A 107 -11.70 -17.09 18.07
C THR A 107 -11.43 -18.32 18.93
N PRO A 108 -10.31 -18.38 19.66
CA PRO A 108 -10.33 -19.02 20.96
C PRO A 108 -10.38 -17.91 22.02
N LEU A 109 -11.55 -17.83 22.65
CA LEU A 109 -11.71 -17.36 24.02
C LEU A 109 -10.63 -18.03 24.89
N VAL A 110 -9.75 -17.25 25.50
CA VAL A 110 -8.97 -17.71 26.65
C VAL A 110 -9.57 -17.08 27.90
N GLU A 111 -10.43 -17.85 28.56
CA GLU A 111 -10.69 -17.67 29.99
C GLU A 111 -9.44 -18.14 30.75
N ALA A 112 -8.94 -17.32 31.65
CA ALA A 112 -8.00 -17.75 32.68
C ALA A 112 -8.50 -17.21 34.03
N THR A 113 -9.02 -18.16 34.82
CA THR A 113 -9.15 -18.28 36.28
C THR A 113 -9.01 -17.04 37.17
#